data_AF-A0A6L8GCH2-F1
#
_entry.id   AF-A0A6L8GCH2-F1
#
_cell.length_a   1.000
_cell.length_b   1.000
_cell.length_c   1.000
_cell.angle_alpha   90.00
_cell.angle_beta   90.00
_cell.angle_gamma   90.00
#
_symmetry.space_group_name_H-M   'P 1'
#
loop_
_entity.id
_entity.type
_entity.pdbx_description
1 polymer ?
#
loop_
_entity_poly.entity_id
_entity_poly.type
_entity_poly.pdbx_seq_one_letter_code
_entity_poly.pdbx_strand_id
1 'polypeptide(L)' 'MTKEYLKKATLTSTSDAADVRDTVQGMLDAIRAGGDTTAMEFAAKFDRYDGNVIVTPAEIEAACAEVP' A
#
# COMPACT_ATOMS: atom_id res chain seq x y z
N MET A 1 30.84 24.04 -26.15
CA MET A 1 29.46 23.96 -26.66
C MET A 1 28.60 23.31 -25.58
N THR A 2 27.77 24.10 -24.91
CA THR A 2 26.93 23.65 -23.80
C THR A 2 25.64 23.06 -24.37
N LYS A 3 25.29 21.83 -23.99
CA LYS A 3 24.05 21.16 -24.44
C LYS A 3 22.91 21.62 -23.54
N GLU A 4 21.90 22.28 -24.13
CA GLU A 4 20.66 22.64 -23.44
C GLU A 4 19.62 21.54 -23.65
N TYR A 5 19.14 20.95 -22.55
CA TYR A 5 18.16 19.86 -22.58
C TYR A 5 16.76 20.42 -22.38
N LEU A 6 15.93 20.36 -23.41
CA LEU A 6 14.55 20.88 -23.41
C LEU A 6 13.57 20.04 -22.57
N LYS A 7 13.93 18.79 -22.23
CA LYS A 7 13.14 17.91 -21.37
C LYS A 7 14.07 17.00 -20.58
N LYS A 8 14.03 17.11 -19.26
CA LYS A 8 14.77 16.27 -18.32
C LYS A 8 13.88 15.97 -17.12
N ALA A 9 13.85 14.71 -16.68
CA ALA A 9 13.22 14.36 -15.41
C ALA A 9 13.97 15.06 -14.27
N THR A 10 13.26 15.84 -13.47
CA THR A 10 13.81 16.55 -12.31
C THR A 10 13.98 15.63 -11.11
N LEU A 11 13.16 14.58 -11.04
CA LEU A 11 13.17 13.59 -9.97
C LEU A 11 13.98 12.35 -10.36
N THR A 12 14.67 11.79 -9.37
CA THR A 12 15.41 10.53 -9.43
C THR A 12 14.72 9.48 -8.57
N SER A 13 15.16 8.22 -8.63
CA SER A 13 14.64 7.13 -7.79
C SER A 13 14.77 7.37 -6.28
N THR A 14 15.61 8.31 -5.87
CA THR A 14 15.82 8.72 -4.48
C THR A 14 15.10 10.01 -4.10
N SER A 15 14.51 10.71 -5.07
CA SER A 15 13.66 11.87 -4.77
C SER A 15 12.44 11.38 -3.98
N ASP A 16 12.08 12.12 -2.93
CA ASP A 16 10.94 11.84 -2.04
C ASP A 16 11.03 10.55 -1.18
N ALA A 17 12.17 9.85 -1.18
CA ALA A 17 12.35 8.63 -0.41
C ALA A 17 12.25 8.82 1.12
N ALA A 18 12.59 10.02 1.63
CA ALA A 18 12.45 10.36 3.04
C ALA A 18 10.97 10.51 3.46
N ASP A 19 10.16 11.15 2.62
CA ASP A 19 8.72 11.37 2.87
C ASP A 19 7.95 10.04 2.90
N VAL A 20 8.29 9.13 1.96
CA VAL A 20 7.73 7.76 1.95
C VAL A 20 8.12 7.00 3.22
N ARG A 21 9.39 7.10 3.66
CA ARG A 21 9.85 6.44 4.88
C ARG A 21 9.08 6.93 6.11
N ASP A 22 8.94 8.24 6.26
CA ASP A 22 8.26 8.85 7.41
C ASP A 22 6.77 8.48 7.42
N THR A 23 6.14 8.46 6.25
CA THR A 23 4.75 8.02 6.08
C THR A 23 4.56 6.56 6.52
N VAL A 24 5.41 5.65 6.04
CA VAL A 24 5.32 4.22 6.39
C VAL A 24 5.58 4.00 7.88
N GLN A 25 6.55 4.70 8.47
CA GLN A 25 6.83 4.61 9.90
C GLN A 25 5.61 5.06 10.72
N GLY A 26 4.97 6.17 10.36
CA GLY A 26 3.75 6.62 11.01
C GLY A 26 2.60 5.63 10.92
N MET A 27 2.43 4.95 9.78
CA MET A 27 1.43 3.89 9.63
C MET A 27 1.72 2.69 10.54
N LEU A 28 2.97 2.26 10.63
CA LEU A 28 3.38 1.15 11.51
C LEU A 28 3.20 1.49 12.99
N ASP A 29 3.51 2.72 13.40
CA ASP A 29 3.31 3.18 14.77
C ASP A 29 1.82 3.26 15.13
N ALA A 30 0.97 3.70 14.19
CA ALA A 30 -0.47 3.69 14.35
C ALA A 30 -1.02 2.26 14.50
N ILE A 31 -0.60 1.32 13.66
CA ILE A 31 -1.00 -0.10 13.79
C ILE A 31 -0.51 -0.69 15.11
N ARG A 32 0.70 -0.34 15.56
CA ARG A 32 1.20 -0.81 16.87
C ARG A 32 0.35 -0.31 18.03
N ALA A 33 -0.17 0.91 17.95
CA ALA A 33 -1.00 1.49 19.00
C ALA A 33 -2.46 1.01 18.96
N GLY A 34 -3.06 0.91 17.76
CA GLY A 34 -4.48 0.60 17.58
C GLY A 34 -4.79 -0.84 17.14
N GLY A 35 -3.76 -1.65 16.88
CA GLY A 35 -3.87 -3.06 16.53
C GLY A 35 -4.74 -3.30 15.30
N ASP A 36 -5.57 -4.34 15.37
CA ASP A 36 -6.40 -4.80 14.25
C ASP A 36 -7.41 -3.76 13.79
N THR A 37 -7.93 -2.92 14.69
CA THR A 37 -8.88 -1.86 14.32
C THR A 37 -8.25 -0.87 13.34
N THR A 38 -7.03 -0.41 13.62
CA THR A 38 -6.31 0.50 12.71
C THR A 38 -5.92 -0.20 11.40
N ALA A 39 -5.59 -1.50 11.46
CA ALA A 39 -5.34 -2.26 10.24
C ALA A 39 -6.58 -2.33 9.33
N MET A 40 -7.77 -2.55 9.91
CA MET A 40 -9.04 -2.55 9.18
C MET A 40 -9.40 -1.17 8.61
N GLU A 41 -9.15 -0.09 9.36
CA GLU A 41 -9.33 1.27 8.86
C GLU A 41 -8.43 1.57 7.65
N PHE A 42 -7.20 1.09 7.67
CA PHE A 42 -6.30 1.22 6.52
C PHE A 42 -6.74 0.38 5.32
N ALA A 43 -7.22 -0.85 5.52
CA ALA A 43 -7.80 -1.66 4.44
C ALA A 43 -8.99 -0.95 3.78
N ALA A 44 -9.88 -0.36 4.57
CA ALA A 44 -11.01 0.41 4.05
C ALA A 44 -10.55 1.69 3.31
N LYS A 45 -9.48 2.34 3.77
CA LYS A 45 -8.99 3.60 3.19
C LYS A 45 -8.22 3.38 1.88
N PHE A 46 -7.29 2.44 1.86
CA PHE A 46 -6.35 2.26 0.76
C PHE A 46 -6.84 1.24 -0.26
N ASP A 47 -7.30 0.09 0.22
CA ASP A 47 -7.75 -1.02 -0.63
C ASP A 47 -9.25 -0.93 -0.93
N ARG A 48 -9.97 -0.02 -0.25
CA ARG A 48 -11.44 0.10 -0.29
C ARG A 48 -12.11 -1.23 0.03
N TYR A 49 -11.52 -1.97 0.96
CA TYR A 49 -11.94 -3.31 1.35
C TYR A 49 -12.46 -3.32 2.78
N ASP A 50 -13.67 -3.82 2.96
CA ASP A 50 -14.36 -3.99 4.24
C ASP A 50 -14.70 -5.46 4.55
N GLY A 51 -14.17 -6.39 3.74
CA GLY A 51 -14.44 -7.82 3.86
C GLY A 51 -13.55 -8.55 4.86
N ASN A 52 -13.54 -9.89 4.74
CA ASN A 52 -12.81 -10.77 5.65
C ASN A 52 -11.30 -10.59 5.56
N VAL A 53 -10.68 -10.21 6.70
CA VAL A 53 -9.21 -10.14 6.83
C VAL A 53 -8.58 -11.53 6.74
N ILE A 54 -9.27 -12.55 7.27
CA ILE A 54 -8.87 -13.95 7.17
C ILE A 54 -9.76 -14.60 6.12
N VAL A 55 -9.16 -15.01 5.00
CA VAL A 55 -9.89 -15.75 3.96
C VAL A 55 -10.35 -17.09 4.51
N THR A 56 -11.65 -17.34 4.41
CA THR A 56 -12.28 -18.55 4.93
C THR A 56 -12.06 -19.74 3.99
N PRO A 57 -12.10 -20.99 4.52
CA PRO A 57 -12.01 -22.19 3.68
C PRO A 57 -13.06 -22.24 2.56
N ALA A 58 -14.27 -21.73 2.82
CA ALA A 58 -15.35 -21.69 1.83
C ALA A 58 -15.06 -20.71 0.69
N GLU A 59 -14.50 -19.53 0.98
CA GLU A 59 -14.06 -18.58 -0.04
C GLU A 59 -12.93 -19.15 -0.90
N ILE A 60 -12.01 -19.91 -0.29
CA ILE A 60 -10.94 -20.60 -1.04
C ILE A 60 -11.54 -21.63 -1.99
N GLU A 61 -12.43 -22.50 -1.51
CA GLU A 61 -13.07 -23.53 -2.33
C GLU A 61 -13.86 -22.91 -3.50
N ALA A 62 -14.64 -21.85 -3.23
CA ALA A 62 -15.37 -21.11 -4.25
C ALA A 62 -14.43 -20.51 -5.30
N ALA A 63 -13.32 -19.88 -4.89
CA ALA A 63 -12.35 -19.33 -5.82
C ALA A 63 -11.63 -20.39 -6.65
N CYS A 64 -11.34 -21.56 -6.08
CA CYS A 64 -10.75 -22.68 -6.82
C CYS A 64 -11.67 -23.22 -7.92
N ALA A 65 -12.99 -23.22 -7.71
CA ALA A 65 -13.96 -23.70 -8.69
C ALA A 65 -14.08 -22.81 -9.94
N GLU A 66 -13.67 -21.54 -9.85
CA GLU A 66 -13.70 -20.56 -10.94
C GLU A 66 -12.46 -20.63 -11.85
N VAL A 67 -11.44 -21.42 -11.49
CA VAL A 67 -10.22 -21.58 -12.29
C VAL A 67 -10.44 -22.62 -13.40
N PRO A 68 -10.20 -22.29 -14.69
CA PRO A 68 -10.38 -23.23 -15.82
C PRO A 68 -9.41 -24.41 -15.83
#